data_AF-A0A1G9U5J4-F1
#
_entry.id   AF-A0A1G9U5J4-F1
#
_cell.length_a   1.000
_cell.length_b   1.000
_cell.length_c   1.000
_cell.angle_alpha   90.00
_cell.angle_beta   90.00
_cell.angle_gamma   90.00
#
_symmetry.space_group_name_H-M   'P 1'
#
loop_
_entity.id
_entity.type
_entity.pdbx_description
1 polymer ?
#
loop_
_entity_poly.entity_id
_entity_poly.type
_entity_poly.pdbx_seq_one_letter_code
_entity_poly.pdbx_strand_id
1 'polypeptide(L)'
;MHKLVCSLQKMFLAGLLLAASHSSAWAQRGNPDVAYAGQSIDQMISGFMAEQGISGMAVAIVQAPYITRMTGYGLSDVASRRLSASNTMFDIGQMANAYLSVAILQLVEANKLGLDDAVSRFVPGAPAGLTVGQAIRGGNTTSQWLAPLVAQASGQSAEDHIRVNQIERLGLKHTTFGSALASLAWEKDARPHSAFLKTPALINPSEPATGYAAGDAVAVPAGLRIYASALDVSLWDVGLAGEILIASPALRKWIYAAPEGGVSSGPWYFPGHKGLMVTTGDGAGFSSLLSRFTDASELLCVTLLANKEGVDLTQLARRIAGAYDARLGPPLATARLRVQQSPFTVKETMDRLEKILRARGNAIIAHINHGRAAQDAGLQLAPTEELIFGNPAAGTPLMQSNPAAVMALPLRAAAWEKDGAVWLTTVDPMAIASEYGIKDQGALVFKRRADIDSALREAVAAP
;
A
#
# COMPACT_ATOMS: atom_id res chain seq x y z
N MET A 1 47.31 57.24 -24.81
CA MET A 1 45.98 57.08 -24.16
C MET A 1 45.14 55.99 -24.85
N HIS A 2 45.63 54.74 -24.93
CA HIS A 2 44.90 53.60 -25.53
C HIS A 2 45.34 52.26 -24.90
N LYS A 3 45.56 52.23 -23.57
CA LYS A 3 45.94 51.01 -22.81
C LYS A 3 45.40 51.01 -21.37
N LEU A 4 44.17 51.49 -21.14
CA LEU A 4 43.56 51.49 -19.79
C LEU A 4 42.07 51.08 -19.72
N VAL A 5 41.52 50.43 -20.75
CA VAL A 5 40.09 50.03 -20.76
C VAL A 5 39.88 48.50 -20.85
N CYS A 6 40.93 47.68 -20.90
CA CYS A 6 40.78 46.25 -21.20
C CYS A 6 41.08 45.26 -20.03
N SER A 7 41.18 45.73 -18.78
CA SER A 7 41.59 44.86 -17.65
C SER A 7 40.63 44.83 -16.44
N LEU A 8 39.41 45.36 -16.55
CA LEU A 8 38.44 45.36 -15.45
C LEU A 8 37.19 44.50 -15.68
N GLN A 9 37.17 43.66 -16.72
CA GLN A 9 36.00 42.85 -17.08
C GLN A 9 36.25 41.33 -17.01
N LYS A 10 37.33 40.88 -16.35
CA LYS A 10 37.68 39.46 -16.18
C LYS A 10 37.86 39.02 -14.71
N MET A 11 37.21 39.69 -13.77
CA MET A 11 37.28 39.35 -12.33
C MET A 11 35.90 39.37 -11.66
N PHE A 12 34.87 38.82 -12.32
CA PHE A 12 33.58 38.55 -11.67
C PHE A 12 32.91 37.27 -12.21
N LEU A 13 33.69 36.30 -12.68
CA LEU A 13 33.19 35.05 -13.24
C LEU A 13 34.04 33.84 -12.80
N ALA A 14 34.27 33.70 -11.49
CA ALA A 14 34.87 32.51 -10.89
C ALA A 14 34.40 32.43 -9.43
N GLY A 15 33.18 31.96 -9.22
CA GLY A 15 32.61 31.91 -7.87
C GLY A 15 31.12 31.63 -7.79
N LEU A 16 30.45 31.15 -8.85
CA LEU A 16 29.27 30.33 -8.63
C LEU A 16 29.80 28.92 -8.30
N LEU A 17 30.07 28.69 -7.02
CA LEU A 17 29.91 27.35 -6.51
C LEU A 17 28.49 26.93 -6.93
N LEU A 18 28.38 25.93 -7.81
CA LEU A 18 27.26 25.02 -7.72
C LEU A 18 27.36 24.42 -6.31
N ALA A 19 26.77 25.10 -5.34
CA ALA A 19 26.16 24.42 -4.22
C ALA A 19 25.05 23.60 -4.86
N ALA A 20 25.42 22.41 -5.35
CA ALA A 20 24.47 21.34 -5.52
C ALA A 20 23.74 21.29 -4.19
N SER A 21 22.50 21.77 -4.19
CA SER A 21 21.61 21.76 -3.04
C SER A 21 21.35 20.30 -2.71
N HIS A 22 22.31 19.69 -2.02
CA HIS A 22 22.08 18.56 -1.18
C HIS A 22 21.27 19.15 -0.03
N SER A 23 19.98 19.39 -0.29
CA SER A 23 18.99 19.46 0.76
C SER A 23 19.16 18.17 1.53
N SER A 24 19.96 18.24 2.59
CA SER A 24 20.26 17.10 3.43
C SER A 24 18.95 16.42 3.78
N ALA A 25 18.90 15.10 3.87
CA ALA A 25 17.70 14.37 4.27
C ALA A 25 17.11 14.88 5.62
N TRP A 26 17.88 15.67 6.37
CA TRP A 26 17.47 16.40 7.56
C TRP A 26 16.60 17.64 7.27
N ALA A 27 16.82 18.36 6.17
CA ALA A 27 16.10 19.59 5.82
C ALA A 27 14.63 19.35 5.40
N GLN A 28 14.24 18.12 5.08
CA GLN A 28 12.86 17.77 4.75
C GLN A 28 12.06 17.16 5.91
N ARG A 29 12.69 16.93 7.06
CA ARG A 29 12.03 16.34 8.22
C ARG A 29 11.09 17.34 8.89
N GLY A 30 9.87 16.89 9.18
CA GLY A 30 8.85 17.76 9.75
C GLY A 30 8.48 18.95 8.86
N ASN A 31 8.81 18.89 7.56
CA ASN A 31 8.44 19.92 6.61
C ASN A 31 6.90 20.02 6.56
N PRO A 32 6.31 21.19 6.87
CA PRO A 32 4.86 21.36 6.80
C PRO A 32 4.35 21.29 5.35
N ASP A 33 5.19 21.65 4.38
CA ASP A 33 4.85 21.76 2.95
C ASP A 33 5.18 20.47 2.17
N VAL A 34 4.82 19.32 2.73
CA VAL A 34 4.93 18.02 2.04
C VAL A 34 3.86 17.89 0.96
N ALA A 35 4.31 17.86 -0.29
CA ALA A 35 3.45 17.73 -1.46
C ALA A 35 4.09 16.82 -2.51
N TYR A 36 3.24 16.14 -3.28
CA TYR A 36 3.66 15.30 -4.40
C TYR A 36 2.84 15.65 -5.64
N ALA A 37 3.52 15.90 -6.76
CA ALA A 37 2.90 16.35 -8.01
C ALA A 37 1.93 17.54 -7.82
N GLY A 38 2.31 18.50 -6.98
CA GLY A 38 1.51 19.69 -6.67
C GLY A 38 0.31 19.48 -5.75
N GLN A 39 0.15 18.28 -5.16
CA GLN A 39 -0.91 17.97 -4.21
C GLN A 39 -0.35 17.74 -2.81
N SER A 40 -0.98 18.34 -1.80
CA SER A 40 -0.69 18.01 -0.40
C SER A 40 -1.16 16.60 -0.05
N ILE A 41 -0.66 16.04 1.05
CA ILE A 41 -1.12 14.74 1.57
C ILE A 41 -2.64 14.71 1.77
N ASP A 42 -3.21 15.78 2.35
CA ASP A 42 -4.65 15.88 2.60
C ASP A 42 -5.47 15.96 1.29
N GLN A 43 -4.95 16.63 0.26
CA GLN A 43 -5.58 16.65 -1.07
C GLN A 43 -5.54 15.28 -1.75
N MET A 44 -4.43 14.55 -1.62
CA MET A 44 -4.32 13.19 -2.16
C MET A 44 -5.32 12.24 -1.49
N ILE A 45 -5.45 12.32 -0.16
CA ILE A 45 -6.37 11.46 0.60
C ILE A 45 -7.83 11.83 0.33
N SER A 46 -8.19 13.12 0.40
CA SER A 46 -9.57 13.55 0.11
C SER A 46 -10.00 13.20 -1.31
N GLY A 47 -9.13 13.40 -2.31
CA GLY A 47 -9.40 12.99 -3.69
C GLY A 47 -9.58 11.48 -3.82
N PHE A 48 -8.72 10.69 -3.17
CA PHE A 48 -8.82 9.23 -3.18
C PHE A 48 -10.09 8.72 -2.48
N MET A 49 -10.47 9.30 -1.34
CA MET A 49 -11.71 8.96 -0.62
C MET A 49 -12.94 9.24 -1.48
N ALA A 50 -12.99 10.38 -2.17
CA ALA A 50 -14.09 10.73 -3.05
C ALA A 50 -14.16 9.78 -4.26
N GLU A 51 -13.01 9.50 -4.89
CA GLU A 51 -12.90 8.58 -6.02
C GLU A 51 -13.36 7.16 -5.66
N GLN A 52 -12.89 6.67 -4.53
CA GLN A 52 -13.13 5.30 -4.08
C GLN A 52 -14.40 5.19 -3.23
N GLY A 53 -15.15 6.28 -3.00
CA GLY A 53 -16.36 6.29 -2.18
C GLY A 53 -16.14 5.73 -0.77
N ILE A 54 -15.07 6.17 -0.10
CA ILE A 54 -14.67 5.74 1.24
C ILE A 54 -15.25 6.71 2.26
N SER A 55 -15.95 6.19 3.27
CA SER A 55 -16.56 7.02 4.32
C SER A 55 -15.54 7.55 5.31
N GLY A 56 -14.60 6.72 5.75
CA GLY A 56 -13.60 7.06 6.75
C GLY A 56 -12.25 6.37 6.51
N MET A 57 -11.19 7.11 6.79
CA MET A 57 -9.82 6.62 6.72
C MET A 57 -9.00 7.09 7.92
N ALA A 58 -7.93 6.36 8.22
CA ALA A 58 -6.87 6.79 9.10
C ALA A 58 -5.51 6.59 8.42
N VAL A 59 -4.58 7.51 8.69
CA VAL A 59 -3.23 7.51 8.14
C VAL A 59 -2.22 7.66 9.25
N ALA A 60 -1.13 6.91 9.17
CA ALA A 60 0.08 7.15 9.94
C ALA A 60 1.30 7.09 9.00
N ILE A 61 2.17 8.09 9.12
CA ILE A 61 3.42 8.19 8.38
C ILE A 61 4.53 8.30 9.41
N VAL A 62 5.52 7.41 9.34
CA VAL A 62 6.65 7.38 10.27
C VAL A 62 7.94 7.52 9.49
N GLN A 63 8.60 8.67 9.63
CA GLN A 63 9.91 8.95 9.01
C GLN A 63 11.02 8.74 10.03
N ALA A 64 12.07 8.01 9.70
CA ALA A 64 13.20 7.83 10.61
C ALA A 64 13.92 9.17 10.91
N PRO A 65 14.34 9.45 12.17
CA PRO A 65 14.08 8.72 13.40
C PRO A 65 12.72 9.13 14.01
N TYR A 66 11.69 8.36 13.69
CA TYR A 66 10.36 8.34 14.32
C TYR A 66 9.58 9.66 14.39
N ILE A 67 9.69 10.53 13.38
CA ILE A 67 8.74 11.65 13.24
C ILE A 67 7.44 11.10 12.67
N THR A 68 6.38 11.20 13.47
CA THR A 68 5.05 10.69 13.13
C THR A 68 4.13 11.80 12.63
N ARG A 69 3.50 11.61 11.47
CA ARG A 69 2.30 12.35 11.06
C ARG A 69 1.13 11.37 11.05
N MET A 70 0.10 11.63 11.84
CA MET A 70 -1.10 10.79 11.87
C MET A 70 -2.36 11.63 11.90
N THR A 71 -3.40 11.17 11.21
CA THR A 71 -4.71 11.82 11.25
C THR A 71 -5.82 10.88 10.79
N GLY A 72 -7.05 11.18 11.21
CA GLY A 72 -8.27 10.56 10.68
C GLY A 72 -8.98 11.49 9.70
N TYR A 73 -9.70 10.91 8.74
CA TYR A 73 -10.51 11.62 7.76
C TYR A 73 -11.89 10.99 7.66
N GLY A 74 -12.93 11.81 7.50
CA GLY A 74 -14.30 11.36 7.27
C GLY A 74 -14.95 10.71 8.49
N LEU A 75 -15.83 9.74 8.23
CA LEU A 75 -16.67 9.07 9.22
C LEU A 75 -16.17 7.66 9.51
N SER A 76 -15.81 7.39 10.76
CA SER A 76 -15.53 6.03 11.25
C SER A 76 -16.80 5.18 11.37
N ASP A 77 -17.95 5.83 11.55
CA ASP A 77 -19.27 5.22 11.49
C ASP A 77 -20.29 6.20 10.87
N VAL A 78 -20.92 5.76 9.78
CA VAL A 78 -21.87 6.57 9.00
C VAL A 78 -23.20 6.76 9.73
N ALA A 79 -23.70 5.73 10.42
CA ALA A 79 -25.03 5.76 11.05
C ALA A 79 -25.08 6.74 12.23
N SER A 80 -24.05 6.71 13.08
CA SER A 80 -23.85 7.60 14.22
C SER A 80 -23.18 8.93 13.86
N ARG A 81 -22.72 9.09 12.60
CA ARG A 81 -21.93 10.24 12.11
C ARG A 81 -20.66 10.48 12.92
N ARG A 82 -20.05 9.42 13.45
CA ARG A 82 -18.82 9.51 14.23
C ARG A 82 -17.63 9.76 13.32
N LEU A 83 -16.80 10.72 13.67
CA LEU A 83 -15.61 11.08 12.90
C LEU A 83 -14.52 10.02 13.06
N SER A 84 -13.69 9.87 12.03
CA SER A 84 -12.42 9.15 12.14
C SER A 84 -11.39 10.03 12.84
N ALA A 85 -10.75 9.49 13.87
CA ALA A 85 -9.68 10.12 14.64
C ALA A 85 -8.37 9.32 14.49
N SER A 86 -7.26 9.88 14.97
CA SER A 86 -5.93 9.24 14.88
C SER A 86 -5.82 7.92 15.65
N ASN A 87 -6.66 7.74 16.67
CA ASN A 87 -6.74 6.57 17.53
C ASN A 87 -7.93 5.65 17.19
N THR A 88 -8.73 5.97 16.16
CA THR A 88 -9.79 5.09 15.68
C THR A 88 -9.19 3.77 15.23
N MET A 89 -9.75 2.67 15.71
CA MET A 89 -9.30 1.33 15.37
C MET A 89 -10.09 0.79 14.18
N PHE A 90 -9.38 0.28 13.18
CA PHE A 90 -9.96 -0.39 12.03
C PHE A 90 -9.56 -1.86 12.08
N ASP A 91 -10.40 -2.72 11.51
CA ASP A 91 -9.99 -4.09 11.30
C ASP A 91 -8.87 -4.15 10.25
N ILE A 92 -7.74 -4.77 10.58
CA ILE A 92 -6.60 -4.87 9.68
C ILE A 92 -6.67 -6.09 8.75
N GLY A 93 -7.76 -6.86 8.80
CA GLY A 93 -8.02 -7.96 7.87
C GLY A 93 -6.87 -8.97 7.81
N GLN A 94 -6.49 -9.36 6.58
CA GLN A 94 -5.42 -10.35 6.35
C GLN A 94 -4.03 -9.90 6.82
N MET A 95 -3.83 -8.62 7.15
CA MET A 95 -2.59 -8.16 7.79
C MET A 95 -2.35 -8.85 9.15
N ALA A 96 -3.40 -9.37 9.79
CA ALA A 96 -3.28 -10.22 10.98
C ALA A 96 -2.41 -11.48 10.76
N ASN A 97 -2.24 -11.94 9.51
CA ASN A 97 -1.31 -13.02 9.18
C ASN A 97 0.14 -12.65 9.49
N ALA A 98 0.50 -11.36 9.47
CA ALA A 98 1.81 -10.89 9.89
C ALA A 98 2.02 -11.09 11.41
N TYR A 99 1.01 -10.76 12.22
CA TYR A 99 1.03 -10.99 13.67
C TYR A 99 1.15 -12.47 14.02
N LEU A 100 0.40 -13.32 13.31
CA LEU A 100 0.47 -14.78 13.46
C LEU A 100 1.83 -15.34 13.03
N SER A 101 2.38 -14.86 11.93
CA SER A 101 3.72 -15.26 11.46
C SER A 101 4.79 -14.91 12.49
N VAL A 102 4.74 -13.70 13.06
CA VAL A 102 5.65 -13.27 14.13
C VAL A 102 5.46 -14.12 15.40
N ALA A 103 4.22 -14.44 15.78
CA ALA A 103 3.95 -15.32 16.92
C ALA A 103 4.57 -16.72 16.73
N ILE A 104 4.48 -17.28 15.52
CA ILE A 104 5.12 -18.57 15.21
C ILE A 104 6.65 -18.44 15.32
N LEU A 105 7.24 -17.35 14.80
CA LEU A 105 8.69 -17.14 14.90
C LEU A 105 9.16 -16.90 16.34
N GLN A 106 8.35 -16.28 17.19
CA GLN A 106 8.60 -16.17 18.63
C GLN A 106 8.64 -17.55 19.29
N LEU A 107 7.75 -18.46 18.87
CA LEU A 107 7.74 -19.85 19.35
C LEU A 107 8.93 -20.66 18.80
N VAL A 108 9.39 -20.38 17.57
CA VAL A 108 10.64 -20.94 17.03
C VAL A 108 11.84 -20.47 17.84
N GLU A 109 11.94 -19.18 18.14
CA GLU A 109 13.02 -18.63 18.97
C GLU A 109 13.02 -19.21 20.39
N ALA A 110 11.84 -19.52 20.93
CA ALA A 110 11.66 -20.21 22.20
C ALA A 110 11.86 -21.74 22.13
N ASN A 111 12.30 -22.29 20.99
CA ASN A 111 12.48 -23.73 20.75
C ASN A 111 11.23 -24.59 21.01
N LYS A 112 10.03 -24.03 20.87
CA LYS A 112 8.76 -24.78 21.02
C LYS A 112 8.36 -25.51 19.74
N LEU A 113 8.84 -25.05 18.59
CA LEU A 113 8.66 -25.67 17.28
C LEU A 113 9.80 -25.25 16.34
N GLY A 114 10.05 -26.01 15.27
CA GLY A 114 11.03 -25.69 14.23
C GLY A 114 10.38 -25.25 12.92
N LEU A 115 11.09 -24.49 12.08
CA LEU A 115 10.63 -24.10 10.74
C LEU A 115 10.42 -25.32 9.81
N ASP A 116 11.18 -26.39 10.02
CA ASP A 116 11.10 -27.62 9.22
C ASP A 116 10.14 -28.66 9.81
N ASP A 117 9.54 -28.38 10.98
CA ASP A 117 8.54 -29.27 11.55
C ASP A 117 7.32 -29.34 10.64
N ALA A 118 6.74 -30.54 10.52
CA ALA A 118 5.47 -30.71 9.83
C ALA A 118 4.33 -30.05 10.62
N VAL A 119 3.50 -29.24 9.96
CA VAL A 119 2.33 -28.59 10.61
C VAL A 119 1.37 -29.63 11.18
N SER A 120 1.23 -30.78 10.50
CA SER A 120 0.38 -31.89 10.93
C SER A 120 0.78 -32.52 12.27
N ARG A 121 2.02 -32.29 12.75
CA ARG A 121 2.45 -32.69 14.09
C ARG A 121 1.71 -31.91 15.19
N PHE A 122 1.30 -30.68 14.91
CA PHE A 122 0.64 -29.78 15.86
C PHE A 122 -0.86 -29.67 15.58
N VAL A 123 -1.25 -29.60 14.30
CA VAL A 123 -2.63 -29.33 13.89
C VAL A 123 -3.15 -30.52 13.05
N PRO A 124 -4.00 -31.38 13.64
CA PRO A 124 -4.62 -32.48 12.90
C PRO A 124 -5.39 -31.97 11.67
N GLY A 125 -5.24 -32.66 10.53
CA GLY A 125 -5.88 -32.30 9.26
C GLY A 125 -5.07 -31.35 8.37
N ALA A 126 -3.91 -30.85 8.81
CA ALA A 126 -3.00 -30.10 7.95
C ALA A 126 -2.41 -31.00 6.84
N PRO A 127 -2.14 -30.46 5.62
CA PRO A 127 -1.59 -31.23 4.52
C PRO A 127 -0.29 -31.95 4.86
N ALA A 128 -0.16 -33.21 4.41
CA ALA A 128 1.08 -33.97 4.57
C ALA A 128 2.22 -33.27 3.81
N GLY A 129 3.35 -33.06 4.48
CA GLY A 129 4.53 -32.41 3.92
C GLY A 129 4.56 -30.88 4.03
N LEU A 130 3.47 -30.22 4.48
CA LEU A 130 3.50 -28.79 4.77
C LEU A 130 4.35 -28.53 6.02
N THR A 131 5.49 -27.85 5.87
CA THR A 131 6.32 -27.42 7.00
C THR A 131 5.83 -26.10 7.58
N VAL A 132 6.24 -25.78 8.81
CA VAL A 132 5.94 -24.49 9.46
C VAL A 132 6.43 -23.31 8.61
N GLY A 133 7.65 -23.38 8.09
CA GLY A 133 8.22 -22.33 7.25
C GLY A 133 7.45 -22.14 5.95
N GLN A 134 6.99 -23.23 5.33
CA GLN A 134 6.11 -23.18 4.15
C GLN A 134 4.73 -22.62 4.50
N ALA A 135 4.17 -22.93 5.67
CA ALA A 135 2.89 -22.38 6.11
C ALA A 135 2.96 -20.86 6.32
N ILE A 136 4.06 -20.34 6.87
CA ILE A 136 4.27 -18.90 6.97
C ILE A 136 4.42 -18.30 5.56
N ARG A 137 5.30 -18.86 4.72
CA ARG A 137 5.62 -18.30 3.39
C ARG A 137 4.48 -18.42 2.37
N GLY A 138 3.58 -19.39 2.52
CA GLY A 138 2.40 -19.57 1.67
C GLY A 138 1.36 -18.45 1.79
N GLY A 139 1.51 -17.56 2.77
CA GLY A 139 0.67 -16.38 2.93
C GLY A 139 -0.80 -16.75 3.05
N ASN A 140 -1.65 -16.16 2.20
CA ASN A 140 -3.08 -16.39 2.24
C ASN A 140 -3.48 -17.85 1.97
N THR A 141 -2.72 -18.58 1.16
CA THR A 141 -3.04 -19.97 0.78
C THR A 141 -2.93 -20.96 1.95
N THR A 142 -2.17 -20.61 2.97
CA THR A 142 -1.88 -21.44 4.14
C THR A 142 -2.28 -20.77 5.46
N SER A 143 -2.86 -19.56 5.40
CA SER A 143 -3.17 -18.73 6.58
C SER A 143 -4.08 -19.41 7.61
N GLN A 144 -4.98 -20.28 7.15
CA GLN A 144 -5.90 -21.05 8.00
C GLN A 144 -5.18 -21.94 9.04
N TRP A 145 -3.92 -22.28 8.81
CA TRP A 145 -3.12 -23.13 9.70
C TRP A 145 -2.37 -22.34 10.77
N LEU A 146 -2.19 -21.03 10.60
CA LEU A 146 -1.31 -20.23 11.46
C LEU A 146 -1.85 -20.06 12.88
N ALA A 147 -3.11 -19.67 13.04
CA ALA A 147 -3.72 -19.50 14.37
C ALA A 147 -3.82 -20.82 15.15
N PRO A 148 -4.29 -21.94 14.56
CA PRO A 148 -4.23 -23.24 15.23
C PRO A 148 -2.81 -23.65 15.63
N LEU A 149 -1.81 -23.42 14.76
CA LEU A 149 -0.42 -23.75 15.05
C LEU A 149 0.12 -22.94 16.25
N VAL A 150 -0.14 -21.64 16.31
CA VAL A 150 0.19 -20.81 17.48
C VAL A 150 -0.48 -21.37 18.72
N ALA A 151 -1.76 -21.72 18.63
CA ALA A 151 -2.50 -22.18 19.80
C ALA A 151 -1.93 -23.50 20.36
N GLN A 152 -1.70 -24.47 19.48
CA GLN A 152 -1.20 -25.79 19.86
C GLN A 152 0.23 -25.75 20.38
N ALA A 153 1.12 -24.97 19.75
CA ALA A 153 2.51 -24.91 20.17
C ALA A 153 2.74 -23.99 21.39
N SER A 154 1.89 -22.98 21.59
CA SER A 154 1.99 -22.09 22.77
C SER A 154 1.29 -22.63 24.01
N GLY A 155 0.23 -23.44 23.84
CA GLY A 155 -0.68 -23.86 24.90
C GLY A 155 -1.70 -22.78 25.31
N GLN A 156 -1.83 -21.72 24.53
CA GLN A 156 -2.76 -20.59 24.76
C GLN A 156 -3.63 -20.37 23.53
N SER A 157 -4.66 -19.52 23.60
CA SER A 157 -5.29 -19.06 22.37
C SER A 157 -4.31 -18.22 21.55
N ALA A 158 -4.48 -18.18 20.22
CA ALA A 158 -3.65 -17.31 19.38
C ALA A 158 -3.82 -15.82 19.73
N GLU A 159 -5.04 -15.41 20.14
CA GLU A 159 -5.31 -14.05 20.61
C GLU A 159 -4.50 -13.72 21.87
N ASP A 160 -4.53 -14.59 22.89
CA ASP A 160 -3.79 -14.36 24.14
C ASP A 160 -2.28 -14.35 23.91
N HIS A 161 -1.79 -15.25 23.07
CA HIS A 161 -0.37 -15.29 22.74
C HIS A 161 0.08 -13.98 22.07
N ILE A 162 -0.67 -13.47 21.09
CA ILE A 162 -0.38 -12.20 20.41
C ILE A 162 -0.55 -11.02 21.38
N ARG A 163 -1.58 -11.04 22.23
CA ARG A 163 -1.86 -10.00 23.23
C ARG A 163 -0.63 -9.77 24.11
N VAL A 164 -0.14 -10.84 24.75
CA VAL A 164 0.97 -10.75 25.70
C VAL A 164 2.30 -10.49 24.99
N ASN A 165 2.60 -11.24 23.93
CA ASN A 165 3.94 -11.24 23.33
C ASN A 165 4.16 -10.16 22.27
N GLN A 166 3.13 -9.43 21.86
CA GLN A 166 3.25 -8.37 20.84
C GLN A 166 2.54 -7.09 21.26
N ILE A 167 1.24 -7.13 21.58
CA ILE A 167 0.43 -5.93 21.86
C ILE A 167 0.88 -5.27 23.17
N GLU A 168 0.81 -6.00 24.28
CA GLU A 168 1.21 -5.51 25.61
C GLU A 168 2.72 -5.27 25.68
N ARG A 169 3.51 -6.17 25.07
CA ARG A 169 4.97 -6.06 24.99
C ARG A 169 5.45 -4.76 24.36
N LEU A 170 4.75 -4.26 23.34
CA LEU A 170 5.06 -2.98 22.69
C LEU A 170 4.26 -1.79 23.24
N GLY A 171 3.31 -2.03 24.14
CA GLY A 171 2.44 -0.99 24.69
C GLY A 171 1.48 -0.38 23.65
N LEU A 172 0.98 -1.19 22.70
CA LEU A 172 0.04 -0.76 21.66
C LEU A 172 -1.35 -0.48 22.27
N LYS A 173 -1.65 0.79 22.55
CA LYS A 173 -2.84 1.21 23.34
C LYS A 173 -4.16 1.13 22.58
N HIS A 174 -4.08 1.19 21.26
CA HIS A 174 -5.21 1.24 20.34
C HIS A 174 -5.16 0.02 19.40
N THR A 175 -4.89 -1.15 19.98
CA THR A 175 -4.90 -2.45 19.30
C THR A 175 -5.58 -3.50 20.18
N THR A 176 -6.55 -4.22 19.64
CA THR A 176 -7.29 -5.28 20.35
C THR A 176 -7.88 -6.29 19.39
N PHE A 177 -8.62 -7.28 19.91
CA PHE A 177 -9.30 -8.30 19.12
C PHE A 177 -10.78 -7.99 18.91
N GLY A 178 -11.34 -8.47 17.79
CA GLY A 178 -12.77 -8.39 17.49
C GLY A 178 -13.64 -8.93 18.63
N SER A 179 -13.20 -10.04 19.23
CA SER A 179 -13.82 -10.68 20.41
C SER A 179 -13.94 -9.76 21.63
N ALA A 180 -13.05 -8.77 21.76
CA ALA A 180 -12.98 -7.87 22.90
C ALA A 180 -13.70 -6.52 22.67
N LEU A 181 -14.14 -6.21 21.45
CA LEU A 181 -14.69 -4.89 21.11
C LEU A 181 -15.92 -4.50 21.95
N ALA A 182 -16.80 -5.46 22.26
CA ALA A 182 -17.99 -5.20 23.06
C ALA A 182 -17.66 -4.70 24.47
N SER A 183 -16.50 -5.12 25.00
CA SER A 183 -16.02 -4.81 26.36
C SER A 183 -15.28 -3.47 26.46
N LEU A 184 -14.93 -2.84 25.32
CA LEU A 184 -14.20 -1.58 25.33
C LEU A 184 -15.03 -0.46 25.97
N ALA A 185 -14.38 0.28 26.86
CA ALA A 185 -14.90 1.51 27.43
C ALA A 185 -14.63 2.67 26.47
N TRP A 186 -15.65 3.10 25.74
CA TRP A 186 -15.64 4.27 24.88
C TRP A 186 -17.03 4.93 24.85
N GLU A 187 -17.13 6.11 24.24
CA GLU A 187 -18.38 6.89 24.20
C GLU A 187 -19.37 6.28 23.18
N LYS A 188 -20.20 5.34 23.64
CA LYS A 188 -21.20 4.63 22.81
C LYS A 188 -22.48 5.44 22.55
N ASP A 189 -22.72 6.49 23.34
CA ASP A 189 -23.91 7.34 23.25
C ASP A 189 -23.48 8.78 22.91
N ALA A 190 -24.41 9.58 22.39
CA ALA A 190 -24.27 11.04 22.27
C ALA A 190 -24.27 11.74 23.65
N ARG A 191 -23.36 11.34 24.55
CA ARG A 191 -23.17 11.98 25.85
C ARG A 191 -22.36 13.27 25.66
N PRO A 192 -22.71 14.35 26.38
CA PRO A 192 -22.02 15.62 26.25
C PRO A 192 -20.56 15.42 26.66
N HIS A 193 -19.68 16.12 25.96
CA HIS A 193 -18.24 16.28 26.17
C HIS A 193 -17.79 16.38 27.65
N SER A 194 -18.65 16.53 28.65
CA SER A 194 -18.32 16.57 30.08
C SER A 194 -17.98 15.20 30.73
N ALA A 195 -18.22 14.06 30.07
CA ALA A 195 -17.99 12.73 30.67
C ALA A 195 -16.49 12.44 30.96
N PHE A 196 -15.58 12.97 30.15
CA PHE A 196 -14.12 12.82 30.37
C PHE A 196 -13.65 13.46 31.68
N LEU A 197 -14.38 14.45 32.22
CA LEU A 197 -14.02 15.13 33.47
C LEU A 197 -13.95 14.19 34.67
N LYS A 198 -14.66 13.05 34.60
CA LYS A 198 -14.72 12.06 35.67
C LYS A 198 -14.19 10.69 35.26
N THR A 199 -13.92 10.48 33.98
CA THR A 199 -13.56 9.18 33.43
C THR A 199 -12.30 9.31 32.57
N PRO A 200 -11.10 9.08 33.13
CA PRO A 200 -9.83 9.24 32.40
C PRO A 200 -9.74 8.41 31.12
N ALA A 201 -10.40 7.26 31.06
CA ALA A 201 -10.45 6.41 29.87
C ALA A 201 -11.11 7.10 28.65
N LEU A 202 -11.92 8.14 28.87
CA LEU A 202 -12.58 8.91 27.81
C LEU A 202 -11.73 10.09 27.30
N ILE A 203 -10.54 10.34 27.87
CA ILE A 203 -9.63 11.39 27.39
C ILE A 203 -8.94 10.99 26.06
N ASN A 204 -8.68 9.69 25.89
CA ASN A 204 -8.08 9.13 24.68
C ASN A 204 -8.66 7.72 24.43
N PRO A 205 -9.97 7.61 24.10
CA PRO A 205 -10.64 6.32 24.00
C PRO A 205 -10.19 5.54 22.76
N SER A 206 -10.23 4.21 22.84
CA SER A 206 -10.06 3.33 21.69
C SER A 206 -11.42 3.04 21.07
N GLU A 207 -11.72 3.65 19.93
CA GLU A 207 -13.02 3.54 19.27
C GLU A 207 -12.94 2.71 17.99
N PRO A 208 -13.69 1.60 17.87
CA PRO A 208 -13.71 0.83 16.63
C PRO A 208 -14.50 1.56 15.53
N ALA A 209 -14.00 1.52 14.31
CA ALA A 209 -14.75 1.91 13.12
C ALA A 209 -15.75 0.80 12.73
N THR A 210 -16.79 1.18 11.99
CA THR A 210 -17.74 0.27 11.34
C THR A 210 -17.28 0.04 9.90
N GLY A 211 -17.20 -1.22 9.47
CA GLY A 211 -16.78 -1.58 8.12
C GLY A 211 -17.94 -1.55 7.13
N TYR A 212 -17.67 -1.20 5.87
CA TYR A 212 -18.68 -1.13 4.82
C TYR A 212 -18.31 -1.96 3.59
N ALA A 213 -19.26 -2.78 3.10
CA ALA A 213 -19.16 -3.53 1.86
C ALA A 213 -20.42 -3.29 1.02
N ALA A 214 -20.24 -2.98 -0.27
CA ALA A 214 -21.33 -2.60 -1.17
C ALA A 214 -22.24 -1.45 -0.67
N GLY A 215 -21.76 -0.64 0.28
CA GLY A 215 -22.50 0.48 0.90
C GLY A 215 -23.19 0.13 2.23
N ASP A 216 -23.24 -1.15 2.59
CA ASP A 216 -23.89 -1.62 3.81
C ASP A 216 -22.87 -1.86 4.92
N ALA A 217 -23.30 -1.63 6.17
CA ALA A 217 -22.49 -1.92 7.34
C ALA A 217 -22.30 -3.43 7.51
N VAL A 218 -21.07 -3.86 7.77
CA VAL A 218 -20.69 -5.26 7.94
C VAL A 218 -20.53 -5.56 9.42
N ALA A 219 -21.19 -6.61 9.89
CA ALA A 219 -21.03 -7.09 11.27
C ALA A 219 -19.62 -7.67 11.47
N VAL A 220 -19.09 -7.55 12.69
CA VAL A 220 -17.79 -8.13 13.07
C VAL A 220 -17.84 -9.65 12.86
N PRO A 221 -17.05 -10.22 11.93
CA PRO A 221 -17.08 -11.65 11.68
C PRO A 221 -16.50 -12.44 12.84
N ALA A 222 -16.90 -13.71 12.96
CA ALA A 222 -16.30 -14.64 13.91
C ALA A 222 -14.86 -15.00 13.50
N GLY A 223 -14.07 -15.44 14.48
CA GLY A 223 -12.67 -15.81 14.31
C GLY A 223 -11.70 -14.71 14.74
N LEU A 224 -10.40 -14.96 14.58
CA LEU A 224 -9.35 -14.03 14.97
C LEU A 224 -9.39 -12.79 14.07
N ARG A 225 -9.69 -11.65 14.66
CA ARG A 225 -9.70 -10.33 14.01
C ARG A 225 -8.92 -9.35 14.87
N ILE A 226 -7.99 -8.62 14.27
CA ILE A 226 -7.23 -7.59 14.97
C ILE A 226 -7.77 -6.23 14.53
N TYR A 227 -8.16 -5.42 15.50
CA TYR A 227 -8.53 -4.03 15.31
C TYR A 227 -7.37 -3.17 15.81
N ALA A 228 -6.88 -2.25 14.98
CA ALA A 228 -5.73 -1.41 15.32
C ALA A 228 -5.89 0.01 14.76
N SER A 229 -5.29 0.99 15.44
CA SER A 229 -5.07 2.31 14.85
C SER A 229 -3.91 2.30 13.85
N ALA A 230 -3.87 3.26 12.93
CA ALA A 230 -2.81 3.34 11.93
C ALA A 230 -1.42 3.55 12.58
N LEU A 231 -1.36 4.29 13.70
CA LEU A 231 -0.11 4.47 14.43
C LEU A 231 0.35 3.16 15.08
N ASP A 232 -0.53 2.43 15.74
CA ASP A 232 -0.15 1.18 16.42
C ASP A 232 0.34 0.11 15.45
N VAL A 233 -0.26 0.01 14.26
CA VAL A 233 0.27 -0.86 13.18
C VAL A 233 1.70 -0.47 12.81
N SER A 234 1.98 0.83 12.71
CA SER A 234 3.32 1.34 12.40
C SER A 234 4.30 1.07 13.55
N LEU A 235 3.87 1.21 14.81
CA LEU A 235 4.69 0.90 15.98
C LEU A 235 4.96 -0.60 16.11
N TRP A 236 4.00 -1.45 15.75
CA TRP A 236 4.19 -2.89 15.66
C TRP A 236 5.28 -3.25 14.66
N ASP A 237 5.26 -2.65 13.46
CA ASP A 237 6.31 -2.84 12.45
C ASP A 237 7.68 -2.35 12.93
N VAL A 238 7.74 -1.22 13.63
CA VAL A 238 8.98 -0.74 14.27
C VAL A 238 9.50 -1.75 15.31
N GLY A 239 8.61 -2.35 16.10
CA GLY A 239 8.95 -3.40 17.05
C GLY A 239 9.52 -4.67 16.38
N LEU A 240 9.00 -5.01 15.19
CA LEU A 240 9.50 -6.11 14.36
C LEU A 240 10.83 -5.80 13.67
N ALA A 241 11.01 -4.55 13.24
CA ALA A 241 12.25 -4.05 12.67
C ALA A 241 13.42 -4.17 13.66
N GLY A 242 13.14 -3.87 14.93
CA GLY A 242 14.06 -3.95 16.03
C GLY A 242 14.24 -5.37 16.56
N GLU A 243 14.63 -5.47 17.82
CA GLU A 243 14.89 -6.76 18.52
C GLU A 243 13.77 -7.13 19.49
N ILE A 244 12.70 -6.33 19.55
CA ILE A 244 11.69 -6.44 20.59
C ILE A 244 10.77 -7.63 20.32
N LEU A 245 10.29 -7.79 19.09
CA LEU A 245 9.39 -8.89 18.74
C LEU A 245 10.12 -10.19 18.38
N ILE A 246 11.25 -10.10 17.68
CA ILE A 246 12.11 -11.23 17.31
C ILE A 246 13.56 -10.81 17.56
N ALA A 247 14.25 -11.42 18.52
CA ALA A 247 15.63 -11.04 18.81
C ALA A 247 16.59 -11.61 17.76
N SER A 248 16.30 -12.83 17.28
CA SER A 248 17.17 -13.55 16.33
C SER A 248 17.34 -12.76 15.01
N PRO A 249 18.58 -12.32 14.67
CA PRO A 249 18.85 -11.66 13.40
C PRO A 249 18.57 -12.57 12.19
N ALA A 250 18.78 -13.88 12.37
CA ALA A 250 18.53 -14.88 11.32
C ALA A 250 17.03 -15.00 11.01
N LEU A 251 16.18 -15.04 12.03
CA LEU A 251 14.72 -15.08 11.84
C LEU A 251 14.17 -13.77 11.26
N ARG A 252 14.70 -12.62 11.70
CA ARG A 252 14.36 -11.32 11.08
C ARG A 252 14.75 -11.25 9.61
N LYS A 253 15.97 -11.68 9.27
CA LYS A 253 16.38 -11.79 7.86
C LYS A 253 15.48 -12.74 7.08
N TRP A 254 15.08 -13.86 7.69
CA TRP A 254 14.25 -14.88 7.06
C TRP A 254 12.83 -14.38 6.76
N ILE A 255 12.17 -13.70 7.71
CA ILE A 255 10.80 -13.18 7.52
C ILE A 255 10.76 -12.03 6.50
N TYR A 256 11.82 -11.23 6.41
CA TYR A 256 11.90 -10.13 5.45
C TYR A 256 12.46 -10.51 4.07
N ALA A 257 12.93 -11.75 3.89
CA ALA A 257 13.49 -12.19 2.61
C ALA A 257 12.39 -12.45 1.58
N ALA A 258 12.45 -11.73 0.47
CA ALA A 258 11.77 -12.13 -0.77
C ALA A 258 12.33 -13.49 -1.23
N PRO A 259 11.50 -14.39 -1.80
CA PRO A 259 12.02 -15.58 -2.48
C PRO A 259 12.82 -15.14 -3.71
N GLU A 260 13.83 -15.93 -4.12
CA GLU A 260 14.51 -15.68 -5.40
C GLU A 260 13.51 -15.70 -6.55
N GLY A 261 13.43 -14.60 -7.31
CA GLY A 261 12.44 -14.42 -8.39
C GLY A 261 10.97 -14.34 -7.92
N GLY A 262 10.71 -14.35 -6.61
CA GLY A 262 9.39 -14.25 -6.03
C GLY A 262 9.06 -12.82 -5.59
N VAL A 263 7.77 -12.48 -5.65
CA VAL A 263 7.28 -11.13 -5.29
C VAL A 263 6.47 -11.12 -4.00
N SER A 264 6.38 -12.27 -3.31
CA SER A 264 5.75 -12.38 -2.00
C SER A 264 6.46 -13.40 -1.10
N SER A 265 6.45 -13.16 0.21
CA SER A 265 6.98 -14.06 1.23
C SER A 265 6.11 -13.96 2.48
N GLY A 266 5.17 -14.89 2.61
CA GLY A 266 4.19 -14.89 3.69
C GLY A 266 3.31 -13.63 3.68
N PRO A 267 3.32 -12.80 4.74
CA PRO A 267 2.51 -11.59 4.78
C PRO A 267 3.06 -10.47 3.88
N TRP A 268 4.29 -10.59 3.39
CA TRP A 268 4.96 -9.51 2.67
C TRP A 268 4.84 -9.67 1.16
N TYR A 269 4.59 -8.55 0.49
CA TYR A 269 4.65 -8.36 -0.94
C TYR A 269 5.78 -7.38 -1.28
N PHE A 270 6.50 -7.65 -2.37
CA PHE A 270 7.69 -6.93 -2.82
C PHE A 270 7.42 -6.31 -4.21
N PRO A 271 6.93 -5.07 -4.29
CA PRO A 271 6.48 -4.43 -5.54
C PRO A 271 7.62 -4.02 -6.50
N GLY A 272 8.87 -4.41 -6.24
CA GLY A 272 10.03 -4.13 -7.10
C GLY A 272 10.82 -2.87 -6.76
N HIS A 273 10.31 -1.99 -5.88
CA HIS A 273 11.13 -0.88 -5.37
C HIS A 273 12.15 -1.41 -4.37
N LYS A 274 13.39 -0.91 -4.45
CA LYS A 274 14.49 -1.36 -3.58
C LYS A 274 14.13 -1.20 -2.11
N GLY A 275 14.13 -2.30 -1.36
CA GLY A 275 13.81 -2.29 0.07
C GLY A 275 12.35 -1.98 0.42
N LEU A 276 11.45 -1.86 -0.57
CA LEU A 276 10.02 -1.69 -0.31
C LEU A 276 9.37 -3.03 -0.02
N MET A 277 8.64 -3.07 1.08
CA MET A 277 7.82 -4.18 1.51
C MET A 277 6.42 -3.67 1.82
N VAL A 278 5.42 -4.43 1.42
CA VAL A 278 4.01 -4.09 1.65
C VAL A 278 3.30 -5.27 2.27
N THR A 279 2.47 -5.04 3.27
CA THR A 279 1.45 -6.00 3.70
C THR A 279 0.09 -5.32 3.59
N THR A 280 -0.90 -6.06 3.12
CA THR A 280 -2.27 -5.57 2.96
C THR A 280 -3.24 -6.46 3.73
N GLY A 281 -4.42 -5.92 4.00
CA GLY A 281 -5.52 -6.68 4.55
C GLY A 281 -6.82 -6.17 3.96
N ASP A 282 -7.72 -7.10 3.67
CA ASP A 282 -9.03 -6.80 3.11
C ASP A 282 -10.08 -7.73 3.74
N GLY A 283 -11.32 -7.25 3.83
CA GLY A 283 -12.48 -8.01 4.28
C GLY A 283 -13.14 -7.45 5.53
N ALA A 284 -14.39 -7.86 5.75
CA ALA A 284 -15.28 -7.38 6.81
C ALA A 284 -15.63 -5.89 6.69
N GLY A 285 -15.68 -5.36 5.47
CA GLY A 285 -15.94 -3.94 5.25
C GLY A 285 -14.72 -3.04 5.42
N PHE A 286 -13.50 -3.59 5.43
CA PHE A 286 -12.26 -2.83 5.61
C PHE A 286 -11.21 -3.15 4.57
N SER A 287 -10.34 -2.18 4.31
CA SER A 287 -9.07 -2.36 3.60
C SER A 287 -7.95 -1.68 4.37
N SER A 288 -6.80 -2.31 4.42
CA SER A 288 -5.64 -1.87 5.20
C SER A 288 -4.35 -2.10 4.43
N LEU A 289 -3.38 -1.23 4.67
CA LEU A 289 -2.06 -1.32 4.07
C LEU A 289 -1.02 -0.78 5.05
N LEU A 290 0.09 -1.51 5.14
CA LEU A 290 1.34 -1.06 5.72
C LEU A 290 2.40 -1.17 4.62
N SER A 291 3.02 -0.04 4.29
CA SER A 291 4.09 0.06 3.30
C SER A 291 5.35 0.59 3.97
N ARG A 292 6.47 -0.10 3.78
CA ARG A 292 7.72 0.17 4.47
C ARG A 292 8.90 0.16 3.51
N PHE A 293 9.72 1.19 3.59
CA PHE A 293 11.01 1.29 2.93
C PHE A 293 12.13 0.97 3.93
N THR A 294 12.90 -0.07 3.62
CA THR A 294 13.94 -0.63 4.51
C THR A 294 15.36 -0.23 4.11
N ASP A 295 15.56 0.32 2.92
CA ASP A 295 16.87 0.84 2.53
C ASP A 295 17.24 2.02 3.45
N ALA A 296 18.47 2.02 3.96
CA ALA A 296 18.93 3.00 4.95
C ALA A 296 18.85 4.45 4.44
N SER A 297 18.82 4.65 3.11
CA SER A 297 18.68 5.96 2.47
C SER A 297 17.24 6.39 2.17
N GLU A 298 16.25 5.54 2.47
CA GLU A 298 14.84 5.70 2.06
C GLU A 298 13.84 5.42 3.19
N LEU A 299 14.29 5.34 4.45
CA LEU A 299 13.50 4.92 5.61
C LEU A 299 12.22 5.75 5.82
N LEU A 300 11.09 5.17 5.41
CA LEU A 300 9.75 5.71 5.57
C LEU A 300 8.74 4.56 5.72
N CYS A 301 7.74 4.77 6.56
CA CYS A 301 6.60 3.87 6.70
C CYS A 301 5.31 4.66 6.47
N VAL A 302 4.39 4.09 5.69
CA VAL A 302 3.05 4.64 5.44
C VAL A 302 2.02 3.56 5.73
N THR A 303 1.16 3.82 6.70
CA THR A 303 0.04 2.96 7.07
C THR A 303 -1.26 3.66 6.72
N LEU A 304 -2.13 2.97 5.98
CA LEU A 304 -3.45 3.45 5.55
C LEU A 304 -4.51 2.44 5.98
N LEU A 305 -5.56 2.89 6.65
CA LEU A 305 -6.71 2.09 7.04
C LEU A 305 -7.98 2.75 6.51
N ALA A 306 -8.87 1.97 5.91
CA ALA A 306 -10.13 2.45 5.33
C ALA A 306 -11.28 1.55 5.77
N ASN A 307 -12.43 2.14 6.09
CA ASN A 307 -13.66 1.40 6.39
C ASN A 307 -14.47 1.09 5.13
N LYS A 308 -13.79 0.63 4.08
CA LYS A 308 -14.43 0.11 2.88
C LYS A 308 -13.65 -1.10 2.40
N GLU A 309 -14.36 -2.18 2.09
CA GLU A 309 -13.77 -3.40 1.50
C GLU A 309 -13.44 -3.22 0.02
N GLY A 310 -12.39 -3.90 -0.45
CA GLY A 310 -11.97 -3.96 -1.85
C GLY A 310 -11.19 -2.72 -2.34
N VAL A 311 -10.64 -1.91 -1.43
CA VAL A 311 -9.88 -0.70 -1.77
C VAL A 311 -8.39 -1.01 -1.86
N ASP A 312 -7.80 -0.75 -3.03
CA ASP A 312 -6.34 -0.82 -3.19
C ASP A 312 -5.67 0.49 -2.78
N LEU A 313 -4.97 0.44 -1.65
CA LEU A 313 -4.32 1.58 -1.02
C LEU A 313 -2.87 1.81 -1.51
N THR A 314 -2.33 0.90 -2.33
CA THR A 314 -0.89 0.85 -2.69
C THR A 314 -0.43 2.12 -3.37
N GLN A 315 -1.22 2.59 -4.35
CA GLN A 315 -0.89 3.76 -5.14
C GLN A 315 -0.97 5.05 -4.34
N LEU A 316 -1.95 5.17 -3.43
CA LEU A 316 -2.03 6.30 -2.51
C LEU A 316 -0.81 6.32 -1.58
N ALA A 317 -0.43 5.17 -0.99
CA ALA A 317 0.74 5.07 -0.12
C ALA A 317 2.04 5.46 -0.84
N ARG A 318 2.24 5.02 -2.09
CA ARG A 318 3.41 5.41 -2.90
C ARG A 318 3.45 6.91 -3.19
N ARG A 319 2.31 7.53 -3.49
CA ARG A 319 2.24 8.99 -3.71
C ARG A 319 2.50 9.78 -2.43
N ILE A 320 1.98 9.33 -1.29
CA ILE A 320 2.30 9.90 0.03
C ILE A 320 3.80 9.77 0.30
N ALA A 321 4.41 8.61 0.03
CA ALA A 321 5.85 8.43 0.18
C ALA A 321 6.65 9.39 -0.71
N GLY A 322 6.19 9.58 -1.95
CA GLY A 322 6.72 10.57 -2.90
C GLY A 322 6.77 12.01 -2.36
N ALA A 323 5.85 12.38 -1.46
CA ALA A 323 5.83 13.72 -0.85
C ALA A 323 6.96 13.94 0.15
N TYR A 324 7.53 12.87 0.70
CA TYR A 324 8.68 12.91 1.61
C TYR A 324 10.00 12.71 0.87
N ASP A 325 9.98 11.92 -0.19
CA ASP A 325 11.11 11.74 -1.09
C ASP A 325 10.59 11.30 -2.47
N ALA A 326 10.83 12.13 -3.48
CA ALA A 326 10.31 11.92 -4.83
C ALA A 326 10.73 10.57 -5.44
N ARG A 327 11.82 9.96 -4.98
CA ARG A 327 12.28 8.63 -5.43
C ARG A 327 11.32 7.51 -5.01
N LEU A 328 10.56 7.72 -3.93
CA LEU A 328 9.63 6.73 -3.36
C LEU A 328 8.26 6.76 -4.01
N GLY A 329 7.98 7.80 -4.82
CA GLY A 329 6.75 7.93 -5.58
C GLY A 329 6.88 7.41 -7.01
N PRO A 330 5.76 7.15 -7.71
CA PRO A 330 5.80 6.79 -9.11
C PRO A 330 6.25 7.99 -9.98
N PRO A 331 7.21 7.82 -10.90
CA PRO A 331 7.63 8.87 -11.81
C PRO A 331 6.46 9.29 -12.69
N LEU A 332 6.47 10.53 -13.17
CA LEU A 332 5.42 11.07 -14.05
C LEU A 332 4.02 11.06 -13.41
N ALA A 333 3.93 11.21 -12.08
CA ALA A 333 2.67 11.37 -11.38
C ALA A 333 1.94 12.63 -11.88
N THR A 334 1.03 12.45 -12.83
CA THR A 334 0.17 13.50 -13.38
C THR A 334 -1.28 13.05 -13.22
N ALA A 335 -2.23 14.00 -13.25
CA ALA A 335 -3.65 13.66 -13.21
C ALA A 335 -4.12 12.81 -14.42
N ARG A 336 -3.32 12.73 -15.48
CA ARG A 336 -3.64 12.01 -16.72
C ARG A 336 -3.20 10.55 -16.71
N LEU A 337 -2.18 10.21 -15.93
CA LEU A 337 -1.52 8.91 -16.00
C LEU A 337 -1.72 8.12 -14.72
N ARG A 338 -1.99 6.83 -14.88
CA ARG A 338 -1.91 5.83 -13.82
C ARG A 338 -0.56 5.14 -13.97
N VAL A 339 0.31 5.23 -12.97
CA VAL A 339 1.67 4.70 -13.02
C VAL A 339 1.92 3.84 -11.80
N GLN A 340 2.30 2.59 -12.00
CA GLN A 340 2.62 1.65 -10.94
C GLN A 340 3.94 0.94 -11.25
N GLN A 341 4.66 0.55 -10.21
CA GLN A 341 5.91 -0.19 -10.38
C GLN A 341 5.62 -1.67 -10.61
N SER A 342 6.42 -2.30 -11.46
CA SER A 342 6.41 -3.74 -11.68
C SER A 342 7.65 -4.38 -11.06
N PRO A 343 7.51 -5.50 -10.32
CA PRO A 343 8.64 -6.32 -9.92
C PRO A 343 9.18 -7.20 -11.07
N PHE A 344 8.48 -7.23 -12.21
CA PHE A 344 8.84 -8.04 -13.37
C PHE A 344 9.59 -7.21 -14.43
N THR A 345 10.23 -7.91 -15.37
CA THR A 345 10.81 -7.25 -16.55
C THR A 345 9.73 -6.55 -17.38
N VAL A 346 10.12 -5.60 -18.24
CA VAL A 346 9.17 -4.93 -19.16
C VAL A 346 8.39 -5.95 -19.99
N LYS A 347 9.09 -6.91 -20.60
CA LYS A 347 8.46 -7.95 -21.43
C LYS A 347 7.46 -8.78 -20.62
N GLU A 348 7.88 -9.30 -19.47
CA GLU A 348 7.00 -10.12 -18.63
C GLU A 348 5.77 -9.34 -18.15
N THR A 349 5.96 -8.08 -17.76
CA THR A 349 4.86 -7.19 -17.36
C THR A 349 3.83 -7.03 -18.48
N MET A 350 4.30 -6.79 -19.72
CA MET A 350 3.41 -6.62 -20.87
C MET A 350 2.74 -7.92 -21.30
N ASP A 351 3.46 -9.04 -21.33
CA ASP A 351 2.88 -10.36 -21.65
C ASP A 351 1.77 -10.74 -20.65
N ARG A 352 1.99 -10.48 -19.36
CA ARG A 352 1.00 -10.69 -18.29
C ARG A 352 -0.22 -9.80 -18.49
N LEU A 353 0.00 -8.49 -18.69
CA LEU A 353 -1.08 -7.54 -18.93
C LEU A 353 -1.89 -7.91 -20.18
N GLU A 354 -1.24 -8.29 -21.27
CA GLU A 354 -1.90 -8.71 -22.50
C GLU A 354 -2.82 -9.91 -22.26
N LYS A 355 -2.32 -10.95 -21.57
CA LYS A 355 -3.10 -12.14 -21.21
C LYS A 355 -4.34 -11.77 -20.40
N ILE A 356 -4.19 -10.90 -19.39
CA ILE A 356 -5.29 -10.43 -18.54
C ILE A 356 -6.32 -9.63 -19.35
N LEU A 357 -5.86 -8.69 -20.19
CA LEU A 357 -6.73 -7.88 -21.03
C LEU A 357 -7.54 -8.72 -22.02
N ARG A 358 -6.92 -9.73 -22.64
CA ARG A 358 -7.58 -10.70 -23.52
C ARG A 358 -8.63 -11.53 -22.78
N ALA A 359 -8.29 -12.05 -21.61
CA ALA A 359 -9.22 -12.81 -20.77
C ALA A 359 -10.45 -11.98 -20.36
N ARG A 360 -10.27 -10.66 -20.20
CA ARG A 360 -11.35 -9.69 -19.91
C ARG A 360 -12.04 -9.14 -21.16
N GLY A 361 -11.85 -9.75 -22.33
CA GLY A 361 -12.56 -9.42 -23.56
C GLY A 361 -12.10 -8.14 -24.26
N ASN A 362 -10.86 -7.70 -24.04
CA ASN A 362 -10.25 -6.63 -24.82
C ASN A 362 -9.49 -7.21 -26.01
N ALA A 363 -9.66 -6.59 -27.18
CA ALA A 363 -8.83 -6.86 -28.35
C ALA A 363 -7.48 -6.14 -28.19
N ILE A 364 -6.40 -6.85 -28.49
CA ILE A 364 -5.06 -6.29 -28.60
C ILE A 364 -4.84 -5.94 -30.07
N ILE A 365 -4.71 -4.65 -30.34
CA ILE A 365 -4.64 -4.07 -31.68
C ILE A 365 -3.18 -4.03 -32.13
N ALA A 366 -2.28 -3.72 -31.20
CA ALA A 366 -0.84 -3.78 -31.41
C ALA A 366 -0.13 -4.05 -30.08
N HIS A 367 0.97 -4.81 -30.17
CA HIS A 367 2.01 -4.90 -29.14
C HIS A 367 3.32 -4.44 -29.79
N ILE A 368 3.81 -3.29 -29.36
CA ILE A 368 4.91 -2.57 -29.99
C ILE A 368 6.11 -2.64 -29.06
N ASN A 369 7.24 -3.15 -29.56
CA ASN A 369 8.51 -3.10 -28.85
C ASN A 369 9.34 -1.91 -29.33
N HIS A 370 9.24 -0.80 -28.61
CA HIS A 370 9.96 0.45 -28.91
C HIS A 370 11.48 0.28 -28.74
N GLY A 371 11.91 -0.55 -27.79
CA GLY A 371 13.33 -0.88 -27.60
C GLY A 371 13.94 -1.54 -28.83
N ARG A 372 13.22 -2.50 -29.42
CA ARG A 372 13.62 -3.19 -30.65
C ARG A 372 13.59 -2.24 -31.85
N ALA A 373 12.54 -1.44 -31.99
CA ALA A 373 12.44 -0.46 -33.07
C ALA A 373 13.59 0.56 -33.03
N ALA A 374 14.01 1.01 -31.83
CA ALA A 374 15.17 1.86 -31.66
C ALA A 374 16.47 1.14 -32.09
N GLN A 375 16.67 -0.11 -31.67
CA GLN A 375 17.85 -0.91 -32.05
C GLN A 375 17.95 -1.11 -33.57
N ASP A 376 16.83 -1.44 -34.23
CA ASP A 376 16.79 -1.62 -35.68
C ASP A 376 17.12 -0.30 -36.43
N ALA A 377 16.89 0.85 -35.79
CA ALA A 377 17.27 2.18 -36.28
C ALA A 377 18.68 2.64 -35.83
N GLY A 378 19.47 1.77 -35.18
CA GLY A 378 20.81 2.11 -34.69
C GLY A 378 20.83 3.01 -33.44
N LEU A 379 19.71 3.12 -32.74
CA LEU A 379 19.55 3.90 -31.51
C LEU A 379 19.49 2.98 -30.29
N GLN A 380 19.76 3.54 -29.11
CA GLN A 380 19.58 2.85 -27.83
C GLN A 380 18.39 3.43 -27.09
N LEU A 381 17.50 2.55 -26.63
CA LEU A 381 16.39 2.88 -25.75
C LEU A 381 16.32 1.80 -24.68
N ALA A 382 16.12 2.19 -23.42
CA ALA A 382 15.86 1.25 -22.34
C ALA A 382 14.63 0.38 -22.70
N PRO A 383 14.52 -0.87 -22.20
CA PRO A 383 13.36 -1.72 -22.48
C PRO A 383 12.05 -0.94 -22.35
N THR A 384 11.29 -0.88 -23.45
CA THR A 384 10.07 -0.09 -23.57
C THR A 384 9.14 -0.81 -24.52
N GLU A 385 7.95 -1.14 -24.04
CA GLU A 385 6.91 -1.82 -24.81
C GLU A 385 5.55 -1.15 -24.59
N GLU A 386 4.70 -1.13 -25.62
CA GLU A 386 3.37 -0.52 -25.60
C GLU A 386 2.32 -1.53 -26.11
N LEU A 387 1.21 -1.64 -25.40
CA LEU A 387 -0.01 -2.29 -25.86
C LEU A 387 -1.04 -1.23 -26.26
N ILE A 388 -1.58 -1.38 -27.45
CA ILE A 388 -2.77 -0.68 -27.91
C ILE A 388 -3.92 -1.67 -27.83
N PHE A 389 -4.93 -1.38 -27.02
CA PHE A 389 -6.01 -2.31 -26.74
C PHE A 389 -7.35 -1.60 -26.58
N GLY A 390 -8.43 -2.31 -26.85
CA GLY A 390 -9.75 -1.75 -26.70
C GLY A 390 -10.87 -2.76 -26.77
N ASN A 391 -12.04 -2.31 -26.37
CA ASN A 391 -13.29 -3.03 -26.52
C ASN A 391 -14.26 -2.07 -27.22
N PRO A 392 -14.70 -2.34 -28.47
CA PRO A 392 -15.61 -1.46 -29.20
C PRO A 392 -16.89 -1.12 -28.43
N ALA A 393 -17.47 -2.09 -27.70
CA ALA A 393 -18.66 -1.85 -26.87
C ALA A 393 -18.40 -0.85 -25.72
N ALA A 394 -17.14 -0.67 -25.33
CA ALA A 394 -16.70 0.36 -24.39
C ALA A 394 -16.46 1.73 -25.02
N GLY A 395 -15.80 1.72 -26.18
CA GLY A 395 -15.25 2.94 -26.79
C GLY A 395 -16.24 3.66 -27.68
N THR A 396 -17.12 2.94 -28.37
CA THR A 396 -18.10 3.52 -29.28
C THR A 396 -19.04 4.52 -28.60
N PRO A 397 -19.60 4.26 -27.39
CA PRO A 397 -20.42 5.26 -26.71
C PRO A 397 -19.66 6.56 -26.39
N LEU A 398 -18.36 6.47 -26.07
CA LEU A 398 -17.51 7.63 -25.81
C LEU A 398 -17.30 8.48 -27.07
N MET A 399 -17.09 7.83 -28.22
CA MET A 399 -16.99 8.51 -29.53
C MET A 399 -18.33 9.07 -30.02
N GLN A 400 -19.45 8.45 -29.65
CA GLN A 400 -20.79 8.98 -29.94
C GLN A 400 -21.08 10.24 -29.11
N SER A 401 -20.64 10.27 -27.85
CA SER A 401 -20.73 11.45 -26.99
C SER A 401 -19.86 12.60 -27.53
N ASN A 402 -18.60 12.32 -27.87
CA ASN A 402 -17.74 13.27 -28.56
C ASN A 402 -16.84 12.57 -29.60
N PRO A 403 -17.02 12.84 -30.91
CA PRO A 403 -16.20 12.23 -31.97
C PRO A 403 -14.69 12.45 -31.81
N ALA A 404 -14.26 13.55 -31.17
CA ALA A 404 -12.84 13.81 -30.92
C ALA A 404 -12.19 12.78 -29.98
N ALA A 405 -12.97 12.01 -29.22
CA ALA A 405 -12.46 10.92 -28.38
C ALA A 405 -11.75 9.82 -29.18
N VAL A 406 -11.95 9.76 -30.51
CA VAL A 406 -11.19 8.89 -31.43
C VAL A 406 -9.68 9.13 -31.36
N MET A 407 -9.24 10.32 -30.92
CA MET A 407 -7.81 10.63 -30.77
C MET A 407 -7.17 9.97 -29.55
N ALA A 408 -7.97 9.52 -28.57
CA ALA A 408 -7.51 8.87 -27.34
C ALA A 408 -7.95 7.40 -27.23
N LEU A 409 -8.75 6.90 -28.17
CA LEU A 409 -9.22 5.52 -28.23
C LEU A 409 -8.72 4.87 -29.53
N PRO A 410 -8.34 3.58 -29.52
CA PRO A 410 -8.25 2.63 -28.39
C PRO A 410 -7.25 3.06 -27.30
N LEU A 411 -7.38 2.45 -26.12
CA LEU A 411 -6.53 2.74 -24.96
C LEU A 411 -5.11 2.21 -25.17
N ARG A 412 -4.19 2.75 -24.38
CA ARG A 412 -2.76 2.43 -24.42
C ARG A 412 -2.23 2.18 -23.03
N ALA A 413 -1.45 1.12 -22.88
CA ALA A 413 -0.63 0.88 -21.71
C ALA A 413 0.82 0.63 -22.16
N ALA A 414 1.78 1.10 -21.39
CA ALA A 414 3.19 0.93 -21.69
C ALA A 414 3.95 0.50 -20.45
N ALA A 415 4.87 -0.45 -20.61
CA ALA A 415 5.89 -0.75 -19.62
C ALA A 415 7.24 -0.22 -20.12
N TRP A 416 7.98 0.41 -19.21
CA TRP A 416 9.26 1.02 -19.52
C TRP A 416 10.20 0.94 -18.33
N GLU A 417 11.49 0.86 -18.62
CA GLU A 417 12.53 0.82 -17.60
C GLU A 417 13.23 2.17 -17.44
N LYS A 418 13.46 2.58 -16.20
CA LYS A 418 14.27 3.74 -15.86
C LYS A 418 14.94 3.54 -14.51
N ASP A 419 16.24 3.85 -14.45
CA ASP A 419 17.06 3.75 -13.22
C ASP A 419 16.99 2.35 -12.56
N GLY A 420 16.87 1.30 -13.39
CA GLY A 420 16.74 -0.09 -12.94
C GLY A 420 15.36 -0.49 -12.41
N ALA A 421 14.38 0.42 -12.45
CA ALA A 421 12.99 0.15 -12.07
C ALA A 421 12.10 0.03 -13.32
N VAL A 422 11.18 -0.94 -13.30
CA VAL A 422 10.17 -1.12 -14.35
C VAL A 422 8.86 -0.48 -13.92
N TRP A 423 8.28 0.32 -14.81
CA TRP A 423 7.03 1.05 -14.57
C TRP A 423 5.99 0.66 -15.59
N LEU A 424 4.79 0.33 -15.12
CA LEU A 424 3.61 0.12 -15.96
C LEU A 424 2.72 1.37 -15.88
N THR A 425 2.41 1.93 -17.05
CA THR A 425 1.67 3.19 -17.19
C THR A 425 0.48 3.02 -18.13
N THR A 426 -0.64 3.67 -17.83
CA THR A 426 -1.77 3.84 -18.76
C THR A 426 -2.35 5.24 -18.62
N VAL A 427 -3.11 5.66 -19.63
CA VAL A 427 -3.96 6.86 -19.54
C VAL A 427 -5.17 6.56 -18.65
N ASP A 428 -5.49 7.47 -17.73
CA ASP A 428 -6.69 7.39 -16.90
C ASP A 428 -7.95 7.66 -17.76
N PRO A 429 -8.93 6.72 -17.84
CA PRO A 429 -10.18 6.95 -18.56
C PRO A 429 -10.94 8.20 -18.10
N MET A 430 -10.84 8.57 -16.83
CA MET A 430 -11.46 9.80 -16.31
C MET A 430 -10.79 11.05 -16.87
N ALA A 431 -9.48 11.01 -17.11
CA ALA A 431 -8.77 12.11 -17.75
C ALA A 431 -9.20 12.25 -19.23
N ILE A 432 -9.40 11.13 -19.94
CA ILE A 432 -9.96 11.14 -21.30
C ILE A 432 -11.36 11.76 -21.29
N ALA A 433 -12.25 11.31 -20.40
CA ALA A 433 -13.60 11.86 -20.32
C ALA A 433 -13.60 13.36 -20.02
N SER A 434 -12.71 13.83 -19.14
CA SER A 434 -12.54 15.26 -18.85
C SER A 434 -11.99 16.04 -20.05
N GLU A 435 -10.97 15.52 -20.73
CA GLU A 435 -10.31 16.15 -21.89
C GLU A 435 -11.28 16.36 -23.05
N TYR A 436 -12.16 15.38 -23.32
CA TYR A 436 -13.15 15.44 -24.39
C TYR A 436 -14.55 15.86 -23.93
N GLY A 437 -14.72 16.31 -22.69
CA GLY A 437 -16.01 16.81 -22.18
C GLY A 437 -17.15 15.78 -22.15
N ILE A 438 -16.84 14.49 -22.00
CA ILE A 438 -17.80 13.38 -21.97
C ILE A 438 -18.46 13.33 -20.59
N LYS A 439 -19.70 13.83 -20.48
CA LYS A 439 -20.45 13.92 -19.22
C LYS A 439 -21.59 12.91 -19.10
N ASP A 440 -22.12 12.46 -20.23
CA ASP A 440 -23.26 11.54 -20.36
C ASP A 440 -22.87 10.07 -20.19
N GLN A 441 -21.57 9.74 -20.18
CA GLN A 441 -21.06 8.37 -20.05
C GLN A 441 -20.32 8.11 -18.71
N GLY A 442 -20.58 8.90 -17.67
CA GLY A 442 -19.82 8.85 -16.41
C GLY A 442 -19.73 7.45 -15.77
N ALA A 443 -20.83 6.71 -15.71
CA ALA A 443 -20.85 5.36 -15.15
C ALA A 443 -20.01 4.37 -15.96
N LEU A 444 -20.02 4.49 -17.29
CA LEU A 444 -19.20 3.67 -18.18
C LEU A 444 -17.72 3.97 -18.00
N VAL A 445 -17.34 5.25 -17.94
CA VAL A 445 -15.96 5.68 -17.72
C VAL A 445 -15.44 5.20 -16.37
N PHE A 446 -16.24 5.34 -15.32
CA PHE A 446 -15.88 4.87 -13.97
C PHE A 446 -15.65 3.36 -13.93
N LYS A 447 -16.57 2.58 -14.51
CA LYS A 447 -16.42 1.12 -14.63
C LYS A 447 -15.14 0.76 -15.39
N ARG A 448 -14.86 1.44 -16.50
CA ARG A 448 -13.67 1.18 -17.32
C ARG A 448 -12.38 1.48 -16.58
N ARG A 449 -12.34 2.57 -15.82
CA ARG A 449 -11.20 2.88 -14.95
C ARG A 449 -10.96 1.78 -13.94
N ALA A 450 -12.01 1.32 -13.23
CA ALA A 450 -11.89 0.24 -12.26
C ALA A 450 -11.41 -1.08 -12.89
N ASP A 451 -11.93 -1.44 -14.07
CA ASP A 451 -11.53 -2.64 -14.82
C ASP A 451 -10.04 -2.60 -15.21
N ILE A 452 -9.55 -1.43 -15.66
CA ILE A 452 -8.15 -1.23 -16.04
C ILE A 452 -7.26 -1.24 -14.81
N ASP A 453 -7.60 -0.50 -13.76
CA ASP A 453 -6.83 -0.48 -12.51
C ASP A 453 -6.66 -1.89 -11.94
N SER A 454 -7.72 -2.70 -11.99
CA SER A 454 -7.67 -4.11 -11.60
C SER A 454 -6.74 -4.94 -12.51
N ALA A 455 -6.75 -4.68 -13.82
CA ALA A 455 -5.88 -5.40 -14.76
C ALA A 455 -4.40 -5.05 -14.58
N LEU A 456 -4.08 -3.77 -14.35
CA LEU A 456 -2.72 -3.34 -14.05
C LEU A 456 -2.24 -4.00 -12.75
N ARG A 457 -3.06 -3.97 -11.69
CA ARG A 457 -2.72 -4.59 -10.40
C ARG A 457 -2.40 -6.08 -10.55
N GLU A 458 -3.25 -6.83 -11.25
CA GLU A 458 -3.03 -8.26 -11.51
C GLU A 458 -1.76 -8.51 -12.35
N ALA A 459 -1.45 -7.63 -13.30
CA ALA A 459 -0.25 -7.74 -14.12
C ALA A 459 1.05 -7.62 -13.30
N VAL A 460 1.05 -6.89 -12.19
CA VAL A 460 2.23 -6.72 -11.33
C VAL A 460 2.18 -7.52 -10.03
N ALA A 461 1.04 -8.12 -9.69
CA ALA A 461 0.88 -8.95 -8.51
C ALA A 461 1.65 -10.28 -8.61
N ALA A 462 1.79 -10.97 -7.47
CA ALA A 462 2.32 -12.33 -7.45
C ALA A 462 1.54 -13.26 -8.39
N PRO A 463 2.23 -14.17 -9.13
CA PRO A 463 1.57 -15.16 -9.99
C PRO A 463 0.64 -16.12 -9.24
#